data_AF-A0A8J2E0U2-F1
#
_entry.id   AF-A0A8J2E0U2-F1
#
_cell.length_a   1.000
_cell.length_b   1.000
_cell.length_c   1.000
_cell.angle_alpha   90.00
_cell.angle_beta   90.00
_cell.angle_gamma   90.00
#
_symmetry.space_group_name_H-M   'P 1'
#
loop_
_entity.id
_entity.type
_entity.pdbx_description
1 polymer ?
#
loop_
_entity_poly.entity_id
_entity_poly.type
_entity_poly.pdbx_seq_one_letter_code
_entity_poly.pdbx_strand_id
1 'polypeptide(L)'
;MELQGNHTKDEKNWLYKGKKLETVKEFKYLGYWFSRSGNYKKHTKWTSGKAHQALNSTWGVIKRSGRAALSNRLYLYNTLANSGALYGVEVWGWSQNPEFNRLYAGAHKMALGVAKNTPDYLWQTEAGVPSSLYVTKRRATMYLVDILKMEHNRWPWLALKEECRSILNGKASKWGEALVQALDEMKCQDIPRLIWQEAEVEEVQQRLEEGLMIMRNK
;
A
#
# COMPACT_ATOMS: atom_id res chain seq x y z
N MET A 1 -0.74 -1.53 33.26
CA MET A 1 -0.48 -0.74 32.04
C MET A 1 -1.48 0.39 32.05
N GLU A 2 -1.17 1.47 32.77
CA GLU A 2 -2.13 2.56 33.00
C GLU A 2 -1.57 3.84 32.37
N LEU A 3 -2.20 4.27 31.28
CA LEU A 3 -1.98 5.58 30.68
C LEU A 3 -3.07 6.51 31.24
N GLN A 4 -2.76 7.29 32.28
CA GLN A 4 -3.67 8.33 32.75
C GLN A 4 -3.52 9.58 31.88
N GLY A 5 -4.60 10.00 31.23
CA GLY A 5 -4.61 11.17 30.35
C GLY A 5 -5.70 12.16 30.74
N ASN A 6 -5.32 13.28 31.36
CA ASN A 6 -6.21 14.41 31.61
C ASN A 6 -6.42 15.24 30.33
N HIS A 7 -7.65 15.73 30.12
CA HIS A 7 -8.08 16.44 28.90
C HIS A 7 -8.02 17.97 29.09
N THR A 8 -6.85 18.56 28.95
CA THR A 8 -6.69 20.01 28.68
C THR A 8 -5.57 20.22 27.66
N LYS A 9 -5.60 21.36 26.97
CA LYS A 9 -4.71 21.79 25.88
C LYS A 9 -3.31 22.17 26.39
N ASP A 10 -2.79 21.39 27.33
CA ASP A 10 -1.46 21.51 27.89
C ASP A 10 -0.52 20.60 27.09
N GLU A 11 0.73 21.00 26.92
CA GLU A 11 1.79 20.12 26.41
C GLU A 11 1.80 18.84 27.26
N LYS A 12 1.15 17.78 26.78
CA LYS A 12 1.10 16.50 27.48
C LYS A 12 2.55 16.03 27.66
N ASN A 13 3.04 16.15 28.89
CA ASN A 13 4.35 15.70 29.29
C ASN A 13 4.30 14.17 29.42
N TRP A 14 4.33 13.50 28.28
CA TRP A 14 4.43 12.05 28.24
C TRP A 14 5.79 11.64 28.79
N LEU A 15 5.79 10.81 29.82
CA LEU A 15 7.00 10.24 30.41
C LEU A 15 7.06 8.76 30.08
N TYR A 16 8.16 8.31 29.49
CA TYR A 16 8.43 6.89 29.29
C TYR A 16 9.75 6.52 29.95
N LYS A 17 9.70 5.61 30.93
CA LYS A 17 10.86 5.22 31.75
C LYS A 17 11.62 6.44 32.32
N GLY A 18 10.87 7.42 32.83
CA GLY A 18 11.42 8.65 33.40
C GLY A 18 11.94 9.68 32.38
N LYS A 19 11.86 9.41 31.08
CA LYS A 19 12.27 10.36 30.02
C LYS A 19 11.05 11.03 29.40
N LYS A 20 11.10 12.35 29.23
CA LYS A 20 10.07 13.11 28.50
C LYS A 20 10.08 12.69 27.03
N LEU A 21 8.94 12.23 26.54
CA LEU A 21 8.73 11.90 25.12
C LEU A 21 8.35 13.16 24.36
N GLU A 22 9.00 13.35 23.23
CA GLU A 22 8.69 14.42 22.29
C GLU A 22 7.39 14.09 21.54
N THR A 23 6.46 15.05 21.50
CA THR A 23 5.25 14.92 20.68
C THR A 23 5.51 15.55 19.31
N VAL A 24 5.72 14.71 18.30
CA VAL A 24 5.97 15.14 16.92
C VAL A 24 4.75 14.92 16.02
N LYS A 25 4.61 15.75 14.98
CA LYS A 25 3.54 15.61 13.99
C LYS A 25 3.76 14.41 13.06
N GLU A 26 5.03 14.12 12.77
CA GLU A 26 5.46 13.08 11.85
C GLU A 26 6.77 12.48 12.36
N PHE A 27 6.92 11.18 12.26
CA PHE A 27 8.16 10.50 12.63
C PHE A 27 8.43 9.33 11.69
N LYS A 28 9.67 8.86 11.69
CA LYS A 28 10.09 7.74 10.87
C LYS A 28 10.41 6.54 11.75
N TYR A 29 9.80 5.39 11.46
CA TYR A 29 10.06 4.14 12.16
C TYR A 29 10.25 3.01 11.15
N LEU A 30 11.36 2.28 11.29
CA LEU A 30 11.77 1.22 10.36
C LEU A 30 11.67 1.65 8.90
N GLY A 31 12.12 2.86 8.54
CA GLY A 31 12.03 3.31 7.15
C GLY A 31 10.67 3.89 6.72
N TYR A 32 9.59 3.67 7.48
CA TYR A 32 8.23 4.14 7.17
C TYR A 32 7.92 5.48 7.85
N TRP A 33 7.25 6.39 7.14
CA TRP A 33 6.82 7.67 7.69
C TRP A 33 5.41 7.59 8.26
N PHE A 34 5.31 7.80 9.57
CA PHE A 34 4.06 7.92 10.29
C PHE A 34 3.68 9.39 10.46
N SER A 35 2.38 9.67 10.39
CA SER A 35 1.83 11.00 10.60
C SER A 35 0.73 10.95 11.67
N ARG A 36 0.55 12.06 12.40
CA ARG A 36 -0.47 12.19 13.45
C ARG A 36 -1.89 11.88 12.95
N SER A 37 -2.20 12.18 11.68
CA SER A 37 -3.52 11.93 11.09
C SER A 37 -3.66 10.55 10.45
N GLY A 38 -2.65 9.68 10.54
CA GLY A 38 -2.67 8.36 9.91
C GLY A 38 -2.58 8.40 8.37
N ASN A 39 -2.28 9.57 7.79
CA ASN A 39 -2.08 9.70 6.35
C ASN A 39 -0.72 9.12 5.93
N TYR A 40 -0.67 8.58 4.72
CA TYR A 40 0.52 7.96 4.11
C TYR A 40 1.15 8.82 3.00
N LYS A 41 0.67 10.05 2.77
CA LYS A 41 1.12 10.93 1.67
C LYS A 41 2.62 11.21 1.73
N LYS A 42 3.15 11.49 2.94
CA LYS A 42 4.59 11.75 3.13
C LYS A 42 5.41 10.51 2.80
N HIS A 43 4.97 9.34 3.28
CA HIS A 43 5.63 8.07 3.02
C HIS A 43 5.71 7.78 1.53
N THR A 44 4.56 7.83 0.84
CA THR A 44 4.46 7.44 -0.57
C THR A 44 5.17 8.42 -1.50
N LYS A 45 5.17 9.72 -1.16
CA LYS A 45 5.97 10.73 -1.87
C LYS A 45 7.47 10.47 -1.71
N TRP A 46 7.90 10.12 -0.49
CA TRP A 46 9.30 9.83 -0.20
C TRP A 46 9.79 8.55 -0.90
N THR A 47 9.02 7.45 -0.84
CA THR A 47 9.37 6.19 -1.50
C THR A 47 9.33 6.32 -3.03
N SER A 48 8.31 6.99 -3.59
CA SER A 48 8.21 7.23 -5.04
C SER A 48 9.34 8.12 -5.54
N GLY A 49 9.73 9.16 -4.79
CA GLY A 49 10.88 10.01 -5.12
C GLY A 49 12.20 9.23 -5.19
N LYS A 50 12.43 8.32 -4.25
CA LYS A 50 13.59 7.43 -4.27
C LYS A 50 13.57 6.46 -5.46
N ALA A 51 12.42 5.88 -5.76
CA ALA A 51 12.26 5.01 -6.91
C ALA A 51 12.49 5.76 -8.24
N HIS A 52 12.01 7.00 -8.35
CA HIS A 52 12.29 7.86 -9.50
C HIS A 52 13.80 8.11 -9.68
N GLN A 53 14.52 8.40 -8.60
CA GLN A 53 15.96 8.60 -8.64
C GLN A 53 16.69 7.35 -9.13
N ALA A 54 16.30 6.17 -8.64
CA ALA A 54 16.87 4.88 -9.05
C ALA A 54 16.56 4.53 -10.51
N LEU A 55 15.35 4.83 -10.99
CA LEU A 55 14.97 4.63 -12.39
C LEU A 55 15.82 5.51 -13.32
N ASN A 56 15.95 6.80 -12.99
CA ASN A 56 16.70 7.74 -13.82
C ASN A 56 18.20 7.41 -13.88
N SER A 57 18.80 6.98 -12.77
CA SER A 57 20.20 6.55 -12.77
C SER A 57 20.42 5.26 -13.57
N THR A 58 19.47 4.32 -13.48
CA THR A 58 19.56 3.04 -14.17
C THR A 58 19.34 3.17 -15.67
N TRP A 59 18.56 4.14 -16.14
CA TRP A 59 18.29 4.34 -17.57
C TRP A 59 19.57 4.49 -18.40
N GLY A 60 20.52 5.31 -17.93
CA GLY A 60 21.79 5.50 -18.62
C GLY A 60 22.60 4.20 -18.71
N VAL A 61 22.55 3.38 -17.65
CA VAL A 61 23.21 2.07 -17.62
C VAL A 61 22.58 1.11 -18.61
N ILE A 62 21.24 1.04 -18.65
CA ILE A 62 20.50 0.17 -19.59
C ILE A 62 20.86 0.51 -21.04
N LYS A 63 20.80 1.80 -21.40
CA LYS A 63 21.14 2.23 -22.77
C LYS A 63 22.56 1.83 -23.17
N ARG A 64 23.53 2.00 -22.27
CA ARG A 64 24.94 1.62 -22.53
C ARG A 64 25.17 0.12 -22.55
N SER A 65 24.37 -0.65 -21.82
CA SER A 65 24.54 -2.11 -21.70
C SER A 65 24.10 -2.91 -22.93
N GLY A 66 23.56 -2.27 -23.97
CA GLY A 66 23.08 -2.96 -25.18
C GLY A 66 21.89 -3.90 -24.94
N ARG A 67 21.28 -3.90 -23.74
CA ARG A 67 20.10 -4.71 -23.41
C ARG A 67 18.84 -4.11 -24.07
N ALA A 68 18.72 -4.32 -25.37
CA ALA A 68 17.68 -3.73 -26.22
C ALA A 68 16.32 -4.47 -26.15
N ALA A 69 16.33 -5.75 -25.79
CA ALA A 69 15.12 -6.57 -25.72
C ALA A 69 14.07 -5.91 -24.83
N LEU A 70 12.87 -5.72 -25.37
CA LEU A 70 11.78 -5.01 -24.70
C LEU A 70 11.40 -5.69 -23.38
N SER A 71 11.34 -7.02 -23.35
CA SER A 71 11.07 -7.82 -22.16
C SER A 71 12.04 -7.51 -21.02
N ASN A 72 13.34 -7.42 -21.31
CA ASN A 72 14.37 -7.09 -20.32
C ASN A 72 14.21 -5.66 -19.77
N ARG A 73 13.85 -4.71 -20.65
CA ARG A 73 13.56 -3.33 -20.23
C ARG A 73 12.34 -3.31 -19.31
N LEU A 74 11.22 -3.88 -19.75
CA LEU A 74 9.99 -3.93 -18.95
C LEU A 74 10.22 -4.58 -17.59
N TYR A 75 10.90 -5.73 -17.55
CA TYR A 75 11.23 -6.41 -16.30
C TYR A 75 12.03 -5.53 -15.34
N LEU A 76 13.10 -4.91 -15.82
CA LEU A 76 13.98 -4.10 -14.98
C LEU A 76 13.27 -2.83 -14.47
N TYR A 77 12.54 -2.15 -15.35
CA TYR A 77 11.77 -0.96 -15.01
C TYR A 77 10.66 -1.25 -14.01
N ASN A 78 9.91 -2.34 -14.23
CA ASN A 78 8.88 -2.79 -13.30
C ASN A 78 9.50 -3.16 -11.93
N THR A 79 10.62 -3.87 -11.92
CA THR A 79 11.33 -4.25 -10.69
C THR A 79 11.81 -3.04 -9.90
N LEU A 80 12.38 -2.03 -10.56
CA LEU A 80 12.86 -0.81 -9.91
C LEU A 80 11.73 0.07 -9.38
N ALA A 81 10.65 0.24 -10.16
CA ALA A 81 9.48 0.97 -9.72
C ALA A 81 8.85 0.30 -8.49
N ASN A 82 8.71 -1.03 -8.52
CA ASN A 82 8.08 -1.80 -7.45
C ASN A 82 8.95 -1.89 -6.20
N SER A 83 10.26 -2.11 -6.32
CA SER A 83 11.14 -2.33 -5.16
C SER A 83 11.22 -1.13 -4.24
N GLY A 84 11.33 0.07 -4.80
CA GLY A 84 11.43 1.30 -4.02
C GLY A 84 10.08 1.82 -3.55
N ALA A 85 9.07 1.80 -4.42
CA ALA A 85 7.82 2.48 -4.14
C ALA A 85 6.81 1.66 -3.35
N LEU A 86 6.79 0.33 -3.51
CA LEU A 86 5.86 -0.57 -2.81
C LEU A 86 6.26 -0.86 -1.36
N TYR A 87 7.26 -0.15 -0.82
CA TYR A 87 7.63 -0.30 0.58
C TYR A 87 6.47 0.15 1.49
N GLY A 88 5.95 -0.76 2.32
CA GLY A 88 4.81 -0.54 3.20
C GLY A 88 3.45 -0.44 2.48
N VAL A 89 3.36 -0.97 1.26
CA VAL A 89 2.11 -0.99 0.47
C VAL A 89 0.98 -1.72 1.17
N GLU A 90 1.30 -2.62 2.09
CA GLU A 90 0.35 -3.33 2.93
C GLU A 90 -0.52 -2.38 3.78
N VAL A 91 0.04 -1.22 4.11
CA VAL A 91 -0.64 -0.16 4.88
C VAL A 91 -1.39 0.79 3.96
N TRP A 92 -0.76 1.32 2.90
CA TRP A 92 -1.36 2.39 2.08
C TRP A 92 -2.02 1.92 0.78
N GLY A 93 -1.77 0.67 0.37
CA GLY A 93 -2.08 0.12 -0.95
C GLY A 93 -3.55 -0.18 -1.24
N TRP A 94 -4.41 -0.04 -0.22
CA TRP A 94 -5.87 -0.07 -0.38
C TRP A 94 -6.40 1.16 -1.10
N SER A 95 -5.69 2.29 -1.00
CA SER A 95 -6.08 3.55 -1.61
C SER A 95 -5.35 3.81 -2.93
N GLN A 96 -5.96 4.62 -3.80
CA GLN A 96 -5.27 5.12 -4.98
C GLN A 96 -4.10 6.03 -4.57
N ASN A 97 -2.93 5.79 -5.18
CA ASN A 97 -1.75 6.59 -4.92
C ASN A 97 -1.26 7.30 -6.19
N PRO A 98 -1.53 8.61 -6.35
CA PRO A 98 -1.12 9.35 -7.54
C PRO A 98 0.41 9.36 -7.77
N GLU A 99 1.20 9.36 -6.70
CA GLU A 99 2.67 9.37 -6.80
C GLU A 99 3.18 8.03 -7.35
N PHE A 100 2.67 6.91 -6.84
CA PHE A 100 3.00 5.59 -7.37
C PHE A 100 2.48 5.41 -8.81
N ASN A 101 1.26 5.88 -9.12
CA ASN A 101 0.70 5.77 -10.46
C ASN A 101 1.58 6.49 -11.51
N ARG A 102 2.04 7.71 -11.20
CA ARG A 102 2.94 8.48 -12.07
C ARG A 102 4.29 7.77 -12.26
N LEU A 103 4.86 7.24 -11.19
CA LEU A 103 6.09 6.45 -11.24
C LEU A 103 5.92 5.20 -12.10
N TYR A 104 4.88 4.42 -11.85
CA TYR A 104 4.58 3.17 -12.54
C TYR A 104 4.36 3.41 -14.03
N ALA A 105 3.49 4.35 -14.40
CA ALA A 105 3.26 4.73 -15.79
C ALA A 105 4.53 5.28 -16.45
N GLY A 106 5.27 6.15 -15.76
CA GLY A 106 6.54 6.69 -16.27
C GLY A 106 7.57 5.60 -16.57
N ALA A 107 7.73 4.64 -15.66
CA ALA A 107 8.65 3.52 -15.82
C ALA A 107 8.33 2.68 -17.07
N HIS A 108 7.06 2.31 -17.25
CA HIS A 108 6.62 1.49 -18.38
C HIS A 108 6.66 2.25 -19.71
N LYS A 109 6.24 3.52 -19.73
CA LYS A 109 6.34 4.37 -20.93
C LYS A 109 7.79 4.56 -21.37
N MET A 110 8.71 4.76 -20.41
CA MET A 110 10.15 4.82 -20.70
C MET A 110 10.70 3.49 -21.23
N ALA A 111 10.26 2.37 -20.65
CA ALA A 111 10.69 1.04 -21.11
C ALA A 111 10.24 0.76 -22.56
N LEU A 112 9.00 1.12 -22.90
CA LEU A 112 8.43 0.99 -24.26
C LEU A 112 9.03 2.00 -25.25
N GLY A 113 9.43 3.18 -24.78
CA GLY A 113 9.87 4.29 -25.64
C GLY A 113 8.71 5.11 -26.21
N VAL A 114 7.54 5.06 -25.56
CA VAL A 114 6.36 5.86 -25.95
C VAL A 114 6.36 7.23 -25.27
N ALA A 115 5.54 8.15 -25.79
CA ALA A 115 5.44 9.49 -25.26
C ALA A 115 4.82 9.51 -23.85
N LYS A 116 5.16 10.53 -23.05
CA LYS A 116 4.65 10.66 -21.67
C LYS A 116 3.12 10.81 -21.59
N ASN A 117 2.53 11.40 -22.63
CA ASN A 117 1.09 11.65 -22.78
C ASN A 117 0.33 10.46 -23.38
N THR A 118 1.00 9.34 -23.70
CA THR A 118 0.32 8.12 -24.16
C THR A 118 -0.74 7.69 -23.12
N PRO A 119 -2.01 7.50 -23.51
CA PRO A 119 -3.07 7.07 -22.59
C PRO A 119 -2.76 5.76 -21.87
N ASP A 120 -3.26 5.60 -20.65
CA ASP A 120 -2.81 4.51 -19.79
C ASP A 120 -3.23 3.12 -20.25
N TYR A 121 -4.45 3.00 -20.75
CA TYR A 121 -4.98 1.74 -21.30
C TYR A 121 -4.13 1.21 -22.48
N LEU A 122 -3.57 2.11 -23.30
CA LEU A 122 -2.85 1.73 -24.52
C LEU A 122 -1.51 1.06 -24.16
N TRP A 123 -0.67 1.72 -23.37
CA TRP A 123 0.63 1.15 -23.01
C TRP A 123 0.51 -0.06 -22.08
N GLN A 124 -0.55 -0.13 -21.26
CA GLN A 124 -0.80 -1.30 -20.40
C GLN A 124 -1.10 -2.54 -21.24
N THR A 125 -1.97 -2.38 -22.24
CA THR A 125 -2.34 -3.46 -23.18
C THR A 125 -1.12 -3.93 -23.96
N GLU A 126 -0.36 -2.99 -24.54
CA GLU A 126 0.84 -3.30 -25.33
C GLU A 126 1.96 -3.97 -24.51
N ALA A 127 2.15 -3.56 -23.25
CA ALA A 127 3.17 -4.15 -22.38
C ALA A 127 2.70 -5.43 -21.67
N GLY A 128 1.41 -5.78 -21.73
CA GLY A 128 0.83 -6.90 -20.99
C GLY A 128 0.95 -6.75 -19.47
N VAL A 129 0.96 -5.51 -18.96
CA VAL A 129 1.16 -5.21 -17.54
C VAL A 129 -0.14 -4.77 -16.88
N PRO A 130 -0.41 -5.20 -15.63
CA PRO A 130 -1.63 -4.82 -14.94
C PRO A 130 -1.58 -3.34 -14.51
N SER A 131 -2.75 -2.82 -14.16
CA SER A 131 -2.88 -1.49 -13.56
C SER A 131 -2.11 -1.39 -12.24
N SER A 132 -1.60 -0.21 -11.92
CA SER A 132 -0.91 0.06 -10.65
C SER A 132 -1.80 -0.23 -9.44
N LEU A 133 -3.11 0.02 -9.55
CA LEU A 133 -4.10 -0.27 -8.52
C LEU A 133 -4.19 -1.77 -8.22
N TYR A 134 -4.21 -2.61 -9.26
CA TYR A 134 -4.17 -4.05 -9.09
C TYR A 134 -2.88 -4.49 -8.38
N VAL A 135 -1.72 -3.92 -8.76
CA VAL A 135 -0.42 -4.26 -8.16
C VAL A 135 -0.40 -3.95 -6.65
N THR A 136 -0.90 -2.78 -6.24
CA THR A 136 -0.88 -2.38 -4.82
C THR A 136 -1.86 -3.19 -4.00
N LYS A 137 -3.11 -3.34 -4.48
CA LYS A 137 -4.14 -4.08 -3.77
C LYS A 137 -3.81 -5.55 -3.67
N ARG A 138 -3.26 -6.18 -4.72
CA ARG A 138 -2.81 -7.58 -4.66
C ARG A 138 -1.83 -7.80 -3.51
N ARG A 139 -0.84 -6.93 -3.33
CA ARG A 139 0.11 -7.04 -2.21
C ARG A 139 -0.56 -6.83 -0.86
N ALA A 140 -1.43 -5.83 -0.74
CA ALA A 140 -2.15 -5.55 0.49
C ALA A 140 -3.08 -6.70 0.89
N THR A 141 -3.76 -7.32 -0.08
CA THR A 141 -4.58 -8.52 0.09
C THR A 141 -3.76 -9.71 0.56
N MET A 142 -2.61 -9.98 -0.07
CA MET A 142 -1.73 -11.08 0.37
C MET A 142 -1.32 -10.91 1.83
N TYR A 143 -0.95 -9.68 2.23
CA TYR A 143 -0.61 -9.38 3.62
C TYR A 143 -1.80 -9.55 4.57
N LEU A 144 -3.01 -9.17 4.14
CA LEU A 144 -4.22 -9.40 4.94
C LEU A 144 -4.42 -10.90 5.19
N VAL A 145 -4.29 -11.73 4.15
CA VAL A 145 -4.35 -13.20 4.28
C VAL A 145 -3.25 -13.73 5.20
N ASP A 146 -2.04 -13.20 5.10
CA ASP A 146 -0.94 -13.58 6.00
C ASP A 146 -1.25 -13.24 7.46
N ILE A 147 -1.93 -12.12 7.75
CA ILE A 147 -2.40 -11.77 9.10
C ILE A 147 -3.44 -12.78 9.60
N LEU A 148 -4.39 -13.19 8.75
CA LEU A 148 -5.43 -14.14 9.11
C LEU A 148 -4.86 -15.53 9.48
N LYS A 149 -3.70 -15.90 8.90
CA LYS A 149 -2.98 -17.14 9.23
C LYS A 149 -2.15 -17.04 10.52
N MET A 150 -2.04 -15.87 11.14
CA MET A 150 -1.26 -15.69 12.38
C MET A 150 -2.03 -16.19 13.61
N GLU A 151 -1.28 -16.52 14.66
CA GLU A 151 -1.85 -16.75 16.00
C GLU A 151 -2.63 -15.52 16.50
N HIS A 152 -3.75 -15.78 17.17
CA HIS A 152 -4.69 -14.73 17.62
C HIS A 152 -4.14 -13.84 18.74
N ASN A 153 -3.03 -14.23 19.37
CA ASN A 153 -2.30 -13.43 20.37
C ASN A 153 -1.41 -12.34 19.73
N ARG A 154 -1.18 -12.39 18.41
CA ARG A 154 -0.28 -11.48 17.71
C ARG A 154 -0.96 -10.13 17.51
N TRP A 155 -0.20 -9.05 17.76
CA TRP A 155 -0.68 -7.68 17.58
C TRP A 155 -1.33 -7.37 16.22
N PRO A 156 -0.82 -7.85 15.07
CA PRO A 156 -1.48 -7.61 13.78
C PRO A 156 -2.90 -8.17 13.70
N TRP A 157 -3.11 -9.37 14.24
CA TRP A 157 -4.43 -10.01 14.25
C TRP A 157 -5.39 -9.26 15.17
N LEU A 158 -4.95 -8.94 16.39
CA LEU A 158 -5.75 -8.16 17.34
C LEU A 158 -6.13 -6.78 16.78
N ALA A 159 -5.18 -6.09 16.16
CA ALA A 159 -5.41 -4.80 15.54
C ALA A 159 -6.41 -4.90 14.36
N LEU A 160 -6.28 -5.92 13.52
CA LEU A 160 -7.21 -6.18 12.43
C LEU A 160 -8.63 -6.46 12.96
N LYS A 161 -8.76 -7.28 13.99
CA LYS A 161 -10.06 -7.62 14.60
C LYS A 161 -10.76 -6.39 15.18
N GLU A 162 -10.04 -5.55 15.93
CA GLU A 162 -10.59 -4.29 16.46
C GLU A 162 -10.93 -3.29 15.34
N GLU A 163 -10.17 -3.28 14.25
CA GLU A 163 -10.48 -2.46 13.09
C GLU A 163 -11.75 -2.94 12.39
N CYS A 164 -11.92 -4.25 12.17
CA CYS A 164 -13.15 -4.83 11.64
C CYS A 164 -14.36 -4.48 12.51
N ARG A 165 -14.22 -4.58 13.85
CA ARG A 165 -15.25 -4.12 14.79
C ARG A 165 -15.59 -2.64 14.61
N SER A 166 -14.57 -1.80 14.46
CA SER A 166 -14.74 -0.35 14.31
C SER A 166 -15.42 0.00 12.99
N ILE A 167 -15.08 -0.71 11.91
CA ILE A 167 -15.76 -0.62 10.60
C ILE A 167 -17.24 -0.98 10.73
N LEU A 168 -17.56 -2.12 11.35
CA LEU A 168 -18.94 -2.57 11.53
C LEU A 168 -19.77 -1.60 12.39
N ASN A 169 -19.13 -0.88 13.31
CA ASN A 169 -19.77 0.15 14.14
C ASN A 169 -19.81 1.55 13.48
N GLY A 170 -19.38 1.70 12.23
CA GLY A 170 -19.35 2.98 11.52
C GLY A 170 -18.28 3.97 12.01
N LYS A 171 -17.27 3.50 12.76
CA LYS A 171 -16.16 4.29 13.31
C LYS A 171 -14.82 3.84 12.73
N ALA A 172 -14.77 3.55 11.44
CA ALA A 172 -13.57 3.10 10.75
C ALA A 172 -12.41 4.11 10.90
N SER A 173 -11.18 3.61 11.02
CA SER A 173 -10.00 4.47 10.93
C SER A 173 -9.79 4.92 9.47
N LYS A 174 -8.81 5.79 9.23
CA LYS A 174 -8.42 6.17 7.85
C LYS A 174 -7.96 4.97 7.01
N TRP A 175 -7.39 3.95 7.66
CA TRP A 175 -7.04 2.71 6.98
C TRP A 175 -8.29 1.87 6.68
N GLY A 176 -9.21 1.75 7.64
CA GLY A 176 -10.48 1.05 7.47
C GLY A 176 -11.38 1.67 6.41
N GLU A 177 -11.46 3.01 6.34
CA GLU A 177 -12.14 3.74 5.26
C GLU A 177 -11.58 3.35 3.87
N ALA A 178 -10.26 3.32 3.74
CA ALA A 178 -9.59 2.93 2.49
C ALA A 178 -9.81 1.46 2.16
N LEU A 179 -9.80 0.57 3.16
CA LEU A 179 -10.11 -0.85 2.99
C LEU A 179 -11.55 -1.04 2.50
N VAL A 180 -12.53 -0.41 3.15
CA VAL A 180 -13.95 -0.51 2.75
C VAL A 180 -14.16 -0.03 1.32
N GLN A 181 -13.57 1.11 0.96
CA GLN A 181 -13.63 1.60 -0.43
C GLN A 181 -12.99 0.59 -1.39
N ALA A 182 -11.84 0.02 -1.04
CA ALA A 182 -11.17 -0.96 -1.88
C ALA A 182 -11.99 -2.25 -2.06
N LEU A 183 -12.65 -2.72 -1.00
CA LEU A 183 -13.51 -3.89 -1.00
C LEU A 183 -14.79 -3.65 -1.79
N ASP A 184 -15.34 -2.44 -1.77
CA ASP A 184 -16.48 -2.06 -2.60
C ASP A 184 -16.13 -2.11 -4.10
N GLU A 185 -14.97 -1.57 -4.47
CA GLU A 185 -14.45 -1.65 -5.84
C GLU A 185 -14.20 -3.11 -6.30
N MET A 186 -13.89 -4.00 -5.35
CA MET A 186 -13.70 -5.45 -5.53
C MET A 186 -15.00 -6.26 -5.45
N LYS A 187 -16.13 -5.65 -5.04
CA LYS A 187 -17.41 -6.32 -4.77
C LYS A 187 -17.35 -7.39 -3.66
N CYS A 188 -16.59 -7.11 -2.60
CA CYS A 188 -16.37 -8.00 -1.45
C CYS A 188 -16.65 -7.25 -0.12
N GLN A 189 -17.80 -6.60 0.01
CA GLN A 189 -18.13 -5.77 1.18
C GLN A 189 -18.35 -6.56 2.47
N ASP A 190 -18.54 -7.88 2.35
CA ASP A 190 -18.76 -8.85 3.43
C ASP A 190 -17.49 -9.22 4.21
N ILE A 191 -16.30 -8.98 3.65
CA ILE A 191 -15.01 -9.38 4.26
C ILE A 191 -14.84 -8.92 5.71
N PRO A 192 -15.11 -7.65 6.11
CA PRO A 192 -14.93 -7.24 7.50
C PRO A 192 -15.85 -8.01 8.46
N ARG A 193 -17.03 -8.42 8.00
CA ARG A 193 -17.95 -9.25 8.78
C ARG A 193 -17.43 -10.68 8.91
N LEU A 194 -16.95 -11.28 7.82
CA LEU A 194 -16.37 -12.63 7.82
C LEU A 194 -15.16 -12.72 8.76
N ILE A 195 -14.26 -11.73 8.70
CA ILE A 195 -13.09 -11.66 9.60
C ILE A 195 -13.54 -11.52 11.06
N TRP A 196 -14.55 -10.69 11.35
CA TRP A 196 -15.07 -10.52 12.70
C TRP A 196 -15.73 -11.79 13.25
N GLN A 197 -16.37 -12.58 12.39
CA GLN A 197 -16.98 -13.86 12.72
C GLN A 197 -15.98 -15.02 12.77
N GLU A 198 -14.69 -14.74 12.52
CA GLU A 198 -13.63 -15.76 12.48
C GLU A 198 -13.94 -16.88 11.49
N ALA A 199 -14.48 -16.51 10.30
CA ALA A 199 -14.68 -17.44 9.20
C ALA A 199 -13.35 -18.08 8.75
N GLU A 200 -13.45 -19.23 8.09
CA GLU A 200 -12.29 -19.97 7.58
C GLU A 200 -11.43 -19.08 6.67
N VAL A 201 -10.11 -19.18 6.82
CA VAL A 201 -9.17 -18.31 6.11
C VAL A 201 -9.26 -18.52 4.60
N GLU A 202 -9.50 -19.76 4.18
CA GLU A 202 -9.70 -20.17 2.79
C GLU A 202 -10.90 -19.46 2.15
N GLU A 203 -12.00 -19.30 2.88
CA GLU A 203 -13.20 -18.60 2.40
C GLU A 203 -12.88 -17.11 2.13
N VAL A 204 -12.24 -16.45 3.09
CA VAL A 204 -11.84 -15.04 2.97
C VAL A 204 -10.81 -14.86 1.84
N GLN A 205 -9.85 -15.76 1.74
CA GLN A 205 -8.83 -15.74 0.69
C GLN A 205 -9.46 -15.88 -0.70
N GLN A 206 -10.33 -16.88 -0.91
CA GLN A 206 -11.01 -17.10 -2.18
C GLN A 206 -11.80 -15.86 -2.60
N ARG A 207 -12.55 -15.27 -1.68
CA ARG A 207 -13.37 -14.09 -1.95
C ARG A 207 -12.52 -12.89 -2.38
N LEU A 208 -11.39 -12.67 -1.70
CA LEU A 208 -10.45 -11.61 -2.06
C LEU A 208 -9.80 -11.86 -3.42
N GLU A 209 -9.46 -13.11 -3.76
CA GLU A 209 -8.90 -13.47 -5.06
C GLU A 209 -9.90 -13.22 -6.20
N GLU A 210 -11.17 -13.60 -6.02
CA GLU A 210 -12.26 -13.29 -6.97
C GLU A 210 -12.38 -11.78 -7.20
N GLY A 211 -12.36 -10.98 -6.12
CA GLY A 211 -12.40 -9.52 -6.18
C GLY A 211 -11.18 -8.91 -6.90
N LEU A 212 -9.99 -9.48 -6.71
CA LEU A 212 -8.78 -9.06 -7.42
C LEU A 212 -8.88 -9.33 -8.92
N MET A 213 -9.50 -10.45 -9.33
CA MET A 213 -9.69 -10.79 -10.74
C MET A 213 -10.61 -9.80 -11.45
N ILE A 214 -11.63 -9.29 -10.77
CA ILE A 214 -12.50 -8.23 -11.29
C ILE A 214 -11.69 -6.96 -11.59
N MET A 215 -10.72 -6.60 -10.74
CA MET A 215 -9.88 -5.42 -10.96
C MET A 215 -8.80 -5.61 -12.01
N ARG A 216 -8.35 -6.84 -12.25
CA ARG A 216 -7.37 -7.14 -13.31
C ARG A 216 -7.95 -6.95 -14.71
N ASN A 217 -9.24 -7.22 -14.85
CA ASN A 217 -9.95 -7.23 -16.13
C ASN A 217 -10.66 -5.89 -16.44
N LYS A 218 -10.51 -4.89 -15.57
CA LYS A 218 -10.94 -3.50 -15.79
C LYS A 218 -9.80 -2.69 -16.41
#